data_AF-A0A0Q9JQD6-F1
#
_entry.id   AF-A0A0Q9JQD6-F1
#
_cell.length_a   1.000
_cell.length_b   1.000
_cell.length_c   1.000
_cell.angle_alpha   90.00
_cell.angle_beta   90.00
_cell.angle_gamma   90.00
#
_symmetry.space_group_name_H-M   'P 1'
#
loop_
_entity.id
_entity.type
_entity.pdbx_description
1 polymer ?
#
loop_
_entity_poly.entity_id
_entity_poly.type
_entity_poly.pdbx_seq_one_letter_code
_entity_poly.pdbx_strand_id
1 'polypeptide(L)'
;MTAITPTPDIPTPQAHASLLRRLVKRPLGAISFAFIVFVGLVAIFGPMLAPYDPNKASLQLVLAPPSAEHLLGGDSAGRDVFSRLLAATQVSVAAALLALVVALMIGVIAGLIAGYYRGWFDSVSAWFTALVMSLPGLVVLLAARAVVGPSVWISMIIFGVILSPAFYRLTYVAVTAVRNELYVDAARVSGLSDGRIISRHILYVVRAPIIIQSAIIASIAIAIQAGLDFLGLGDTSLPTWGGMLNDGFANIYKAPLLMLWPSLAIALTSIALVLLANAMRDVLERTVVVRRRRRRAVATATGSVAAVTTSIGAVTGSTEAALDDELAAVKPIEHRDDDRAAARTGEVVLSVTDLRVGYETDKGSTEVVHGVSLDIRRGEVHGLIGESGSGKTQTAFAVLGLLPRGGRITTGSVEYEGVRLDHASEREFTAIRGRRIGYIPQEPMSNLDPSFTIGSQLVEPLRVGLGLSKKAATEKALALLDRVGIPDPKRTFAAYPHEISGGMAQRVLIAGAVSTDPDLIIADEPTTALDVTVQAEVLDVLRGLQEERHMAMLLVTHNFGVVADLCDRVSVMQAGRIVETGPVRSIFHHAEHPYTESLLAAILDEGPARPPLGLSTEGALR
;
A
#
# COMPACT_ATOMS: atom_id res chain seq x y z
N MET A 1 51.59 -27.38 -25.13
CA MET A 1 50.24 -27.51 -25.71
C MET A 1 49.25 -26.93 -24.71
N THR A 2 49.06 -25.61 -24.83
CA THR A 2 47.76 -24.92 -25.05
C THR A 2 46.94 -24.73 -23.78
N ALA A 3 47.31 -23.68 -23.04
CA ALA A 3 46.44 -23.02 -22.08
C ALA A 3 45.24 -22.43 -22.83
N ILE A 4 44.04 -22.83 -22.44
CA ILE A 4 42.78 -22.29 -22.98
C ILE A 4 42.47 -21.04 -22.17
N THR A 5 42.70 -19.87 -22.77
CA THR A 5 42.19 -18.58 -22.28
C THR A 5 40.67 -18.55 -22.44
N PRO A 6 39.88 -18.25 -21.40
CA PRO A 6 38.46 -18.00 -21.58
C PRO A 6 38.27 -16.70 -22.37
N THR A 7 37.50 -16.76 -23.45
CA THR A 7 37.08 -15.58 -24.20
C THR A 7 36.27 -14.65 -23.28
N PRO A 8 36.50 -13.33 -23.29
CA PRO A 8 35.63 -12.40 -22.59
C PRO A 8 34.23 -12.46 -23.20
N ASP A 9 33.22 -12.72 -22.37
CA ASP A 9 31.81 -12.63 -22.76
C ASP A 9 31.53 -11.21 -23.25
N ILE A 10 31.40 -11.06 -24.58
CA ILE A 10 30.88 -9.83 -25.17
C ILE A 10 29.39 -9.80 -24.82
N PRO A 11 28.89 -8.80 -24.06
CA PRO A 11 27.47 -8.69 -23.80
C PRO A 11 26.77 -8.42 -25.14
N THR A 12 26.07 -9.42 -25.67
CA THR A 12 25.18 -9.21 -26.81
C THR A 12 24.11 -8.19 -26.40
N PRO A 13 23.88 -7.11 -27.18
CA PRO A 13 22.84 -6.13 -26.87
C PRO A 13 21.49 -6.84 -26.88
N GLN A 14 20.83 -6.92 -25.73
CA GLN A 14 19.46 -7.45 -25.65
C GLN A 14 18.56 -6.53 -26.47
N ALA A 15 18.01 -7.06 -27.57
CA ALA A 15 17.02 -6.35 -28.37
C ALA A 15 15.86 -5.90 -27.47
N HIS A 16 15.75 -4.59 -27.24
CA HIS A 16 14.67 -3.99 -26.45
C HIS A 16 13.34 -4.26 -27.17
N ALA A 17 12.65 -5.35 -26.82
CA ALA A 17 11.28 -5.55 -27.27
C ALA A 17 10.46 -4.31 -26.88
N SER A 18 9.79 -3.69 -27.86
CA SER A 18 9.01 -2.45 -27.67
C SER A 18 8.01 -2.59 -26.53
N LEU A 19 7.80 -1.50 -25.78
CA LEU A 19 6.87 -1.45 -24.63
C LEU A 19 5.49 -2.01 -25.01
N LEU A 20 5.01 -1.67 -26.21
CA LEU A 20 3.75 -2.17 -26.77
C LEU A 20 3.72 -3.70 -26.85
N ARG A 21 4.80 -4.33 -27.34
CA ARG A 21 4.89 -5.79 -27.43
C ARG A 21 4.91 -6.46 -26.06
N ARG A 22 5.43 -5.79 -25.03
CA ARG A 22 5.42 -6.29 -23.64
C ARG A 22 4.03 -6.15 -23.01
N LEU A 23 3.34 -5.05 -23.28
CA LEU A 23 1.98 -4.79 -22.80
C LEU A 23 0.99 -5.82 -23.37
N VAL A 24 1.01 -6.02 -24.69
CA VAL A 24 0.06 -6.93 -25.40
C VAL A 24 0.30 -8.41 -25.07
N LYS A 25 1.46 -8.77 -24.49
CA LYS A 25 1.70 -10.15 -24.02
C LYS A 25 0.90 -10.53 -22.77
N ARG A 26 0.34 -9.56 -22.04
CA ARG A 26 -0.51 -9.82 -20.88
C ARG A 26 -1.98 -9.72 -21.29
N PRO A 27 -2.85 -10.68 -20.90
CA PRO A 27 -4.23 -10.71 -21.37
C PRO A 27 -5.01 -9.45 -20.94
N LEU A 28 -4.89 -9.05 -19.67
CA LEU A 28 -5.56 -7.83 -19.16
C LEU A 28 -5.06 -6.57 -19.86
N GLY A 29 -3.75 -6.43 -20.07
CA GLY A 29 -3.16 -5.29 -20.77
C GLY A 29 -3.52 -5.23 -22.25
N ALA A 30 -3.63 -6.38 -22.93
CA ALA A 30 -4.05 -6.46 -24.32
C ALA A 30 -5.54 -6.10 -24.48
N ILE A 31 -6.41 -6.62 -23.61
CA ILE A 31 -7.85 -6.37 -23.66
C ILE A 31 -8.14 -4.89 -23.37
N SER A 32 -7.57 -4.33 -22.31
CA SER A 32 -7.79 -2.92 -21.97
C SER A 32 -7.24 -1.99 -23.06
N PHE A 33 -6.05 -2.28 -23.59
CA PHE A 33 -5.48 -1.52 -24.69
C PHE A 33 -6.34 -1.59 -25.96
N ALA A 34 -6.79 -2.79 -26.36
CA ALA A 34 -7.66 -2.96 -27.52
C ALA A 34 -8.99 -2.21 -27.35
N PHE A 35 -9.58 -2.23 -26.15
CA PHE A 35 -10.80 -1.50 -25.87
C PHE A 35 -10.61 0.02 -25.96
N ILE A 36 -9.53 0.58 -25.40
CA ILE A 36 -9.24 2.01 -25.51
C ILE A 36 -8.96 2.42 -26.95
N VAL A 37 -8.27 1.59 -27.73
CA VAL A 37 -8.08 1.82 -29.17
C VAL A 37 -9.43 1.82 -29.90
N PHE A 38 -10.31 0.86 -29.59
CA PHE A 38 -11.66 0.83 -30.14
C PHE A 38 -12.45 2.09 -29.81
N VAL A 39 -12.48 2.53 -28.55
CA VAL A 39 -13.15 3.78 -28.14
C VAL A 39 -12.54 4.99 -28.86
N GLY A 40 -11.22 5.04 -29.01
CA GLY A 40 -10.54 6.09 -29.77
C GLY A 40 -10.93 6.10 -31.26
N LEU A 41 -11.05 4.94 -31.88
CA LEU A 41 -11.53 4.82 -33.27
C LEU A 41 -12.99 5.27 -33.39
N VAL A 42 -13.86 4.90 -32.45
CA VAL A 42 -15.25 5.38 -32.40
C VAL A 42 -15.29 6.89 -32.16
N ALA A 43 -14.43 7.45 -31.31
CA ALA A 43 -14.38 8.90 -31.09
C ALA A 43 -13.97 9.68 -32.35
N ILE A 44 -13.10 9.11 -33.20
CA ILE A 44 -12.62 9.76 -34.42
C ILE A 44 -13.60 9.56 -35.59
N PHE A 45 -14.06 8.33 -35.81
CA PHE A 45 -14.84 7.95 -36.99
C PHE A 45 -16.34 7.80 -36.72
N GLY A 46 -16.76 7.70 -35.46
CA GLY A 46 -18.17 7.51 -35.06
C GLY A 46 -19.14 8.54 -35.67
N PRO A 47 -18.83 9.85 -35.68
CA PRO A 47 -19.69 10.84 -36.32
C PRO A 47 -19.89 10.61 -37.83
N MET A 48 -18.88 10.03 -38.51
CA MET A 48 -18.97 9.68 -39.93
C MET A 48 -19.73 8.36 -40.17
N LEU A 49 -19.71 7.48 -39.17
CA LEU A 49 -20.41 6.18 -39.19
C LEU A 49 -21.86 6.27 -38.70
N ALA A 50 -22.27 7.42 -38.15
CA ALA A 50 -23.61 7.64 -37.65
C ALA A 50 -24.63 7.58 -38.81
N PRO A 51 -25.63 6.67 -38.77
CA PRO A 51 -26.60 6.53 -39.85
C PRO A 51 -27.54 7.73 -39.98
N TYR A 52 -27.79 8.43 -38.88
CA TYR A 52 -28.64 9.61 -38.79
C TYR A 52 -27.91 10.79 -38.14
N ASP A 53 -28.38 12.01 -38.42
CA ASP A 53 -27.93 13.21 -37.71
C ASP A 53 -28.28 13.08 -36.20
N PRO A 54 -27.29 13.15 -35.29
CA PRO A 54 -27.49 12.95 -33.84
C PRO A 54 -28.38 14.01 -33.17
N ASN A 55 -28.64 15.13 -33.84
CA ASN A 55 -29.49 16.21 -33.32
C ASN A 55 -30.84 16.32 -34.03
N LYS A 56 -31.07 15.52 -35.09
CA LYS A 56 -32.35 15.52 -35.81
C LYS A 56 -33.43 14.79 -34.99
N ALA A 57 -34.44 15.54 -34.57
CA ALA A 57 -35.60 15.03 -33.83
C ALA A 57 -36.75 14.61 -34.77
N SER A 58 -37.45 13.55 -34.40
CA SER A 58 -38.65 13.04 -35.07
C SER A 58 -39.70 12.61 -34.03
N LEU A 59 -40.95 13.04 -34.21
CA LEU A 59 -42.05 12.69 -33.30
C LEU A 59 -42.32 11.18 -33.24
N GLN A 60 -42.05 10.46 -34.33
CA GLN A 60 -42.22 9.02 -34.42
C GLN A 60 -41.20 8.24 -33.57
N LEU A 61 -40.07 8.87 -33.22
CA LEU A 61 -38.98 8.24 -32.47
C LEU A 61 -38.99 8.54 -30.98
N VAL A 62 -39.92 9.36 -30.49
CA VAL A 62 -39.97 9.73 -29.06
C VAL A 62 -40.14 8.48 -28.21
N LEU A 63 -39.09 8.12 -27.46
CA LEU A 63 -39.01 6.90 -26.65
C LEU A 63 -39.32 5.61 -27.43
N ALA A 64 -39.06 5.59 -28.74
CA ALA A 64 -39.29 4.41 -29.56
C ALA A 64 -38.32 3.27 -29.16
N PRO A 65 -38.80 2.01 -29.07
CA PRO A 65 -37.93 0.88 -28.76
C PRO A 65 -36.94 0.58 -29.90
N PRO A 66 -35.88 -0.21 -29.64
CA PRO A 66 -34.96 -0.69 -30.66
C PRO A 66 -35.67 -1.35 -31.86
N SER A 67 -35.26 -0.99 -33.07
CA SER A 67 -35.79 -1.54 -34.32
C SER A 67 -34.67 -1.77 -35.34
N ALA A 68 -34.99 -2.42 -36.47
CA ALA A 68 -34.02 -2.65 -37.54
C ALA A 68 -33.51 -1.35 -38.19
N GLU A 69 -34.35 -0.31 -38.23
CA GLU A 69 -33.98 1.03 -38.72
C GLU A 69 -33.22 1.82 -37.65
N HIS A 70 -33.65 1.71 -36.38
CA HIS A 70 -33.08 2.43 -35.25
C HIS A 70 -32.55 1.45 -34.21
N LEU A 71 -31.30 1.03 -34.38
CA LEU A 71 -30.67 -0.09 -33.64
C LEU A 71 -30.80 0.00 -32.12
N LEU A 72 -30.75 1.21 -31.56
CA LEU A 72 -30.88 1.45 -30.11
C LEU A 72 -32.17 2.21 -29.74
N GLY A 73 -33.08 2.42 -30.69
CA GLY A 73 -34.32 3.17 -30.50
C GLY A 73 -34.11 4.69 -30.51
N GLY A 74 -35.12 5.41 -30.02
CA GLY A 74 -35.12 6.87 -29.95
C GLY A 74 -35.17 7.41 -28.51
N ASP A 75 -34.59 8.58 -28.30
CA ASP A 75 -34.52 9.25 -27.01
C ASP A 75 -35.80 10.04 -26.68
N SER A 76 -35.85 10.75 -25.54
CA SER A 76 -37.06 11.50 -25.15
C SER A 76 -37.42 12.66 -26.07
N ALA A 77 -36.45 13.15 -26.86
CA ALA A 77 -36.64 14.18 -27.87
C ALA A 77 -36.84 13.59 -29.28
N GLY A 78 -36.93 12.26 -29.41
CA GLY A 78 -37.12 11.58 -30.68
C GLY A 78 -35.90 11.59 -31.59
N ARG A 79 -34.69 11.58 -31.02
CA ARG A 79 -33.42 11.46 -31.74
C ARG A 79 -32.89 10.04 -31.68
N ASP A 80 -32.19 9.59 -32.71
CA ASP A 80 -31.62 8.24 -32.77
C ASP A 80 -30.51 8.05 -31.72
N VAL A 81 -30.68 7.05 -30.84
CA VAL A 81 -29.78 6.81 -29.70
C VAL A 81 -28.41 6.30 -30.15
N PHE A 82 -28.34 5.53 -31.24
CA PHE A 82 -27.08 4.96 -31.74
C PHE A 82 -26.18 6.04 -32.35
N SER A 83 -26.73 6.86 -33.25
CA SER A 83 -26.06 8.06 -33.78
C SER A 83 -25.61 9.01 -32.68
N ARG A 84 -26.47 9.25 -31.67
CA ARG A 84 -26.11 10.08 -30.51
C ARG A 84 -24.98 9.46 -29.70
N LEU A 85 -24.96 8.15 -29.50
CA LEU A 85 -23.88 7.49 -28.74
C LEU A 85 -22.53 7.59 -29.46
N LEU A 86 -22.51 7.45 -30.78
CA LEU A 86 -21.30 7.62 -31.60
C LEU A 86 -20.79 9.07 -31.53
N ALA A 87 -21.66 10.06 -31.71
CA ALA A 87 -21.31 11.47 -31.59
C ALA A 87 -20.90 11.86 -30.15
N ALA A 88 -21.58 11.32 -29.14
CA ALA A 88 -21.25 11.53 -27.74
C ALA A 88 -19.87 10.98 -27.37
N THR A 89 -19.47 9.87 -27.97
CA THR A 89 -18.14 9.28 -27.75
C THR A 89 -17.05 10.25 -28.19
N GLN A 90 -17.22 10.95 -29.32
CA GLN A 90 -16.27 11.99 -29.76
C GLN A 90 -16.15 13.10 -28.72
N VAL A 91 -17.29 13.69 -28.32
CA VAL A 91 -17.29 14.86 -27.42
C VAL A 91 -16.77 14.49 -26.04
N SER A 92 -17.23 13.38 -25.45
CA SER A 92 -16.80 12.94 -24.11
C SER A 92 -15.32 12.55 -24.06
N VAL A 93 -14.81 11.85 -25.07
CA VAL A 93 -13.38 11.50 -25.11
C VAL A 93 -12.52 12.76 -25.38
N ALA A 94 -12.91 13.62 -26.31
CA ALA A 94 -12.16 14.83 -26.64
C ALA A 94 -12.09 15.82 -25.45
N ALA A 95 -13.20 15.99 -24.73
CA ALA A 95 -13.28 16.83 -23.55
C ALA A 95 -12.40 16.29 -22.39
N ALA A 96 -12.42 14.97 -22.13
CA ALA A 96 -11.52 14.34 -21.17
C ALA A 96 -10.03 14.47 -21.57
N LEU A 97 -9.71 14.30 -22.86
CA LEU A 97 -8.37 14.50 -23.39
C LEU A 97 -7.90 15.96 -23.25
N LEU A 98 -8.80 16.93 -23.46
CA LEU A 98 -8.49 18.35 -23.26
C LEU A 98 -8.10 18.63 -21.81
N ALA A 99 -8.89 18.16 -20.84
CA ALA A 99 -8.56 18.29 -19.42
C ALA A 99 -7.20 17.66 -19.09
N LEU A 100 -6.94 16.46 -19.60
CA LEU A 100 -5.66 15.77 -19.42
C LEU A 100 -4.48 16.55 -20.02
N VAL A 101 -4.61 17.07 -21.24
CA VAL A 101 -3.56 17.84 -21.91
C VAL A 101 -3.25 19.12 -21.14
N VAL A 102 -4.26 19.85 -20.68
CA VAL A 102 -4.08 21.06 -19.86
C VAL A 102 -3.38 20.71 -18.55
N ALA A 103 -3.82 19.65 -17.86
CA ALA A 103 -3.23 19.19 -16.60
C ALA A 103 -1.76 18.76 -16.78
N LEU A 104 -1.44 18.04 -17.85
CA LEU A 104 -0.07 17.63 -18.19
C LEU A 104 0.82 18.83 -18.51
N MET A 105 0.35 19.73 -19.38
CA MET A 105 1.12 20.90 -19.80
C MET A 105 1.48 21.79 -18.60
N ILE A 106 0.53 22.07 -17.71
CA ILE A 106 0.79 22.90 -16.54
C ILE A 106 1.62 22.13 -15.52
N GLY A 107 1.16 20.94 -15.13
CA GLY A 107 1.73 20.20 -14.00
C GLY A 107 3.12 19.65 -14.28
N VAL A 108 3.34 19.02 -15.44
CA VAL A 108 4.66 18.44 -15.78
C VAL A 108 5.69 19.54 -15.98
N ILE A 109 5.36 20.62 -16.69
CA ILE A 109 6.30 21.73 -16.91
C ILE A 109 6.66 22.40 -15.58
N ALA A 110 5.67 22.75 -14.76
CA ALA A 110 5.92 23.37 -13.45
C ALA A 110 6.71 22.45 -12.52
N GLY A 111 6.36 21.15 -12.47
CA GLY A 111 7.04 20.18 -11.61
C GLY A 111 8.48 19.92 -12.05
N LEU A 112 8.75 19.92 -13.36
CA LEU A 112 10.09 19.75 -13.92
C LEU A 112 10.98 20.94 -13.59
N ILE A 113 10.48 22.16 -13.77
CA ILE A 113 11.22 23.39 -13.48
C ILE A 113 11.47 23.51 -11.97
N ALA A 114 10.44 23.32 -11.14
CA ALA A 114 10.56 23.40 -9.68
C ALA A 114 11.52 22.34 -9.13
N GLY A 115 11.37 21.08 -9.57
CA GLY A 115 12.22 19.98 -9.12
C GLY A 115 13.67 20.14 -9.57
N TYR A 116 13.92 20.57 -10.82
CA TYR A 116 15.28 20.65 -11.37
C TYR A 116 16.05 21.88 -10.90
N TYR A 117 15.45 23.07 -10.92
CA TYR A 117 16.18 24.30 -10.60
C TYR A 117 16.23 24.58 -9.10
N ARG A 118 15.20 24.23 -8.32
CA ARG A 118 15.00 24.67 -6.92
C ARG A 118 15.05 26.22 -6.77
N GLY A 119 14.62 26.74 -5.62
CA GLY A 119 14.64 28.19 -5.34
C GLY A 119 13.26 28.84 -5.41
N TRP A 120 13.18 30.14 -5.72
CA TRP A 120 11.94 30.92 -5.59
C TRP A 120 10.77 30.35 -6.40
N PHE A 121 11.05 29.81 -7.60
CA PHE A 121 10.03 29.18 -8.45
C PHE A 121 9.44 27.92 -7.80
N ASP A 122 10.24 27.17 -7.05
CA ASP A 122 9.77 26.01 -6.28
C ASP A 122 8.74 26.47 -5.24
N SER A 123 9.10 27.46 -4.40
CA SER A 123 8.20 28.02 -3.39
C SER A 123 6.90 28.58 -3.98
N VAL A 124 6.98 29.33 -5.08
CA VAL A 124 5.80 29.90 -5.75
C VAL A 124 4.92 28.82 -6.35
N SER A 125 5.51 27.83 -7.03
CA SER A 125 4.76 26.73 -7.64
C SER A 125 4.11 25.84 -6.59
N ALA A 126 4.79 25.57 -5.47
CA ALA A 126 4.25 24.81 -4.36
C ALA A 126 3.08 25.54 -3.68
N TRP A 127 3.20 26.85 -3.46
CA TRP A 127 2.11 27.67 -2.92
C TRP A 127 0.89 27.69 -3.84
N PHE A 128 1.10 27.92 -5.15
CA PHE A 128 0.01 27.91 -6.13
C PHE A 128 -0.67 26.53 -6.19
N THR A 129 0.11 25.46 -6.16
CA THR A 129 -0.38 24.07 -6.11
C THR A 129 -1.25 23.84 -4.88
N ALA A 130 -0.82 24.31 -3.70
CA ALA A 130 -1.58 24.20 -2.46
C ALA A 130 -2.90 25.00 -2.52
N LEU A 131 -2.86 26.21 -3.09
CA LEU A 131 -4.04 27.03 -3.30
C LEU A 131 -5.06 26.32 -4.20
N VAL A 132 -4.64 25.78 -5.35
CA VAL A 132 -5.53 25.05 -6.27
C VAL A 132 -6.14 23.82 -5.58
N MET A 133 -5.34 23.06 -4.81
CA MET A 133 -5.80 21.88 -4.08
C MET A 133 -6.74 22.19 -2.91
N SER A 134 -6.72 23.41 -2.38
CA SER A 134 -7.68 23.84 -1.35
C SER A 134 -9.07 24.14 -1.89
N LEU A 135 -9.21 24.34 -3.21
CA LEU A 135 -10.49 24.63 -3.84
C LEU A 135 -11.27 23.33 -4.09
N PRO A 136 -12.54 23.23 -3.66
CA PRO A 136 -13.38 22.09 -4.00
C PRO A 136 -13.68 22.09 -5.51
N GLY A 137 -13.06 21.17 -6.25
CA GLY A 137 -13.06 21.19 -7.72
C GLY A 137 -14.44 21.26 -8.36
N LEU A 138 -15.41 20.49 -7.85
CA LEU A 138 -16.80 20.55 -8.33
C LEU A 138 -17.43 21.93 -8.13
N VAL A 139 -17.25 22.54 -6.96
CA VAL A 139 -17.80 23.87 -6.65
C VAL A 139 -17.23 24.93 -7.59
N VAL A 140 -15.93 24.86 -7.90
CA VAL A 140 -15.30 25.76 -8.86
C VAL A 140 -15.91 25.61 -10.26
N LEU A 141 -16.18 24.37 -10.70
CA LEU A 141 -16.81 24.13 -12.01
C LEU A 141 -18.25 24.64 -12.06
N LEU A 142 -19.02 24.47 -10.97
CA LEU A 142 -20.37 25.03 -10.84
C LEU A 142 -20.36 26.57 -10.90
N ALA A 143 -19.45 27.20 -10.16
CA ALA A 143 -19.28 28.65 -10.17
C ALA A 143 -18.82 29.17 -11.55
N ALA A 144 -17.89 28.48 -12.20
CA ALA A 144 -17.41 28.84 -13.52
C ALA A 144 -18.52 28.79 -14.59
N ARG A 145 -19.40 27.79 -14.53
CA ARG A 145 -20.59 27.74 -15.40
C ARG A 145 -21.48 28.96 -15.23
N ALA A 146 -21.68 29.45 -14.00
CA ALA A 146 -22.52 30.62 -13.77
C ALA A 146 -21.97 31.90 -14.44
N VAL A 147 -20.64 31.99 -14.61
CA VAL A 147 -19.98 33.13 -15.24
C VAL A 147 -19.89 32.98 -16.75
N VAL A 148 -19.49 31.81 -17.24
CA VAL A 148 -19.11 31.60 -18.64
C VAL A 148 -20.22 30.91 -19.45
N GLY A 149 -21.25 30.38 -18.80
CA GLY A 149 -22.34 29.63 -19.43
C GLY A 149 -22.05 28.13 -19.58
N PRO A 150 -22.99 27.38 -20.18
CA PRO A 150 -22.88 25.93 -20.39
C PRO A 150 -21.89 25.63 -21.52
N SER A 151 -20.62 25.36 -21.19
CA SER A 151 -19.60 24.98 -22.17
C SER A 151 -18.72 23.86 -21.63
N VAL A 152 -18.88 22.66 -22.18
CA VAL A 152 -18.09 21.48 -21.83
C VAL A 152 -16.59 21.74 -21.99
N TRP A 153 -16.19 22.44 -23.06
CA TRP A 153 -14.80 22.74 -23.35
C TRP A 153 -14.14 23.62 -22.29
N ILE A 154 -14.84 24.69 -21.87
CA ILE A 154 -14.32 25.62 -20.87
C ILE A 154 -14.27 24.94 -19.49
N SER A 155 -15.32 24.18 -19.13
CA SER A 155 -15.33 23.39 -17.91
C SER A 155 -14.14 22.41 -17.86
N MET A 156 -13.80 21.75 -18.97
CA MET A 156 -12.67 20.82 -19.00
C MET A 156 -11.30 21.51 -18.99
N ILE A 157 -11.16 22.71 -19.54
CA ILE A 157 -9.93 23.51 -19.37
C ILE A 157 -9.72 23.86 -17.90
N ILE A 158 -10.77 24.39 -17.24
CA ILE A 158 -10.73 24.72 -15.81
C ILE A 158 -10.45 23.48 -14.98
N PHE A 159 -11.09 22.35 -15.31
CA PHE A 159 -10.85 21.10 -14.62
C PHE A 159 -9.42 20.59 -14.81
N GLY A 160 -8.85 20.75 -16.01
CA GLY A 160 -7.43 20.45 -16.27
C GLY A 160 -6.48 21.29 -15.41
N VAL A 161 -6.76 22.58 -15.20
CA VAL A 161 -5.99 23.43 -14.27
C VAL A 161 -6.10 22.89 -12.83
N ILE A 162 -7.31 22.53 -12.39
CA ILE A 162 -7.56 21.97 -11.05
C ILE A 162 -6.81 20.64 -10.84
N LEU A 163 -6.65 19.83 -11.89
CA LEU A 163 -5.91 18.56 -11.83
C LEU A 163 -4.40 18.68 -12.04
N SER A 164 -3.91 19.82 -12.53
CA SER A 164 -2.47 20.05 -12.76
C SER A 164 -1.57 19.82 -11.53
N PRO A 165 -2.00 20.12 -10.27
CA PRO A 165 -1.24 19.78 -9.08
C PRO A 165 -0.88 18.29 -8.92
N ALA A 166 -1.69 17.37 -9.45
CA ALA A 166 -1.41 15.94 -9.39
C ALA A 166 -0.16 15.58 -10.21
N PHE A 167 -0.04 16.12 -11.43
CA PHE A 167 1.15 15.97 -12.26
C PHE A 167 2.34 16.77 -11.74
N TYR A 168 2.12 17.95 -11.18
CA TYR A 168 3.16 18.75 -10.53
C TYR A 168 3.84 17.96 -9.43
N ARG A 169 3.09 17.44 -8.44
CA ARG A 169 3.65 16.68 -7.31
C ARG A 169 4.42 15.46 -7.79
N LEU A 170 3.84 14.69 -8.72
CA LEU A 170 4.45 13.48 -9.26
C LEU A 170 5.79 13.80 -9.96
N THR A 171 5.79 14.82 -10.82
CA THR A 171 6.98 15.23 -11.57
C THR A 171 8.02 15.81 -10.62
N TYR A 172 7.61 16.69 -9.69
CA TYR A 172 8.50 17.29 -8.70
C TYR A 172 9.25 16.25 -7.89
N VAL A 173 8.53 15.27 -7.32
CA VAL A 173 9.12 14.20 -6.50
C VAL A 173 10.10 13.36 -7.33
N ALA A 174 9.68 12.93 -8.53
CA ALA A 174 10.53 12.09 -9.40
C ALA A 174 11.78 12.82 -9.90
N VAL A 175 11.67 14.10 -10.27
CA VAL A 175 12.80 14.93 -10.70
C VAL A 175 13.75 15.18 -9.54
N THR A 176 13.23 15.45 -8.35
CA THR A 176 14.02 15.70 -7.15
C THR A 176 14.82 14.48 -6.72
N ALA A 177 14.27 13.28 -6.89
CA ALA A 177 14.97 12.03 -6.60
C ALA A 177 16.14 11.76 -7.56
N VAL A 178 16.05 12.23 -8.81
CA VAL A 178 17.01 11.88 -9.87
C VAL A 178 18.06 12.96 -10.12
N ARG A 179 17.75 14.23 -9.83
CA ARG A 179 18.60 15.37 -10.22
C ARG A 179 20.03 15.34 -9.65
N ASN A 180 20.25 14.64 -8.54
CA ASN A 180 21.55 14.53 -7.86
C ASN A 180 22.20 13.14 -8.06
N GLU A 181 21.72 12.38 -9.04
CA GLU A 181 22.32 11.10 -9.42
C GLU A 181 23.65 11.31 -10.14
N LEU A 182 24.59 10.39 -9.94
CA LEU A 182 25.97 10.49 -10.46
C LEU A 182 26.02 10.64 -11.99
N TYR A 183 25.07 10.07 -12.74
CA TYR A 183 25.01 10.22 -14.19
C TYR A 183 24.50 11.59 -14.64
N VAL A 184 23.67 12.25 -13.82
CA VAL A 184 23.20 13.62 -14.05
C VAL A 184 24.33 14.61 -13.74
N ASP A 185 25.05 14.38 -12.64
CA ASP A 185 26.20 15.19 -12.26
C ASP A 185 27.36 15.02 -13.26
N ALA A 186 27.65 13.79 -13.69
CA ALA A 186 28.62 13.54 -14.75
C ALA A 186 28.23 14.26 -16.05
N ALA A 187 26.93 14.26 -16.40
CA ALA A 187 26.45 15.00 -17.56
C ALA A 187 26.69 16.52 -17.42
N ARG A 188 26.45 17.07 -16.23
CA ARG A 188 26.68 18.49 -15.93
C ARG A 188 28.17 18.86 -15.99
N VAL A 189 29.03 18.05 -15.38
CA VAL A 189 30.51 18.24 -15.40
C VAL A 189 31.07 18.06 -16.81
N SER A 190 30.47 17.21 -17.65
CA SER A 190 30.84 17.06 -19.06
C SER A 190 30.40 18.20 -19.98
N GLY A 191 29.73 19.24 -19.44
CA GLY A 191 29.32 20.43 -20.19
C GLY A 191 28.02 20.29 -20.98
N LEU A 192 27.17 19.30 -20.67
CA LEU A 192 25.85 19.20 -21.30
C LEU A 192 24.93 20.31 -20.78
N SER A 193 24.12 20.90 -21.68
CA SER A 193 23.13 21.91 -21.30
C SER A 193 21.99 21.32 -20.47
N ASP A 194 21.42 22.12 -19.57
CA ASP A 194 20.28 21.71 -18.74
C ASP A 194 19.13 21.12 -19.55
N GLY A 195 18.77 21.75 -20.67
CA GLY A 195 17.70 21.24 -21.55
C GLY A 195 18.01 19.84 -22.11
N ARG A 196 19.27 19.53 -22.41
CA ARG A 196 19.69 18.21 -22.88
C ARG A 196 19.75 17.18 -21.74
N ILE A 197 20.14 17.62 -20.54
CA ILE A 197 20.09 16.79 -19.33
C ILE A 197 18.65 16.42 -19.01
N ILE A 198 17.77 17.42 -18.96
CA ILE A 198 16.34 17.27 -18.68
C ILE A 198 15.70 16.32 -19.69
N SER A 199 15.85 16.58 -21.00
CA SER A 199 15.17 15.80 -22.04
C SER A 199 15.65 14.35 -22.13
N ARG A 200 16.95 14.11 -21.96
CA ARG A 200 17.55 12.80 -22.21
C ARG A 200 17.65 11.92 -20.97
N HIS A 201 17.87 12.52 -19.81
CA HIS A 201 18.12 11.78 -18.55
C HIS A 201 16.92 11.87 -17.61
N ILE A 202 16.36 13.06 -17.40
CA ILE A 202 15.31 13.26 -16.39
C ILE A 202 13.94 12.82 -16.91
N LEU A 203 13.49 13.32 -18.08
CA LEU A 203 12.20 12.94 -18.65
C LEU A 203 12.09 11.43 -18.90
N TYR A 204 13.21 10.75 -19.14
CA TYR A 204 13.24 9.30 -19.29
C TYR A 204 12.80 8.56 -18.03
N VAL A 205 13.13 9.08 -16.85
CA VAL A 205 12.73 8.49 -15.57
C VAL A 205 11.27 8.83 -15.24
N VAL A 206 10.86 10.07 -15.48
CA VAL A 206 9.51 10.55 -15.10
C VAL A 206 8.40 10.06 -16.04
N ARG A 207 8.72 9.67 -17.28
CA ARG A 207 7.71 9.23 -18.28
C ARG A 207 6.81 8.09 -17.79
N ALA A 208 7.37 7.15 -17.02
CA ALA A 208 6.65 5.95 -16.60
C ALA A 208 5.52 6.32 -15.60
N PRO A 209 5.81 7.01 -14.50
CA PRO A 209 4.78 7.55 -13.62
C PRO A 209 3.78 8.46 -14.33
N ILE A 210 4.24 9.35 -15.23
CA ILE A 210 3.35 10.25 -15.99
C ILE A 210 2.35 9.47 -16.83
N ILE A 211 2.78 8.47 -17.59
CA ILE A 211 1.90 7.66 -18.45
C ILE A 211 0.82 6.95 -17.61
N ILE A 212 1.21 6.38 -16.47
CA ILE A 212 0.27 5.70 -15.56
C ILE A 212 -0.75 6.70 -15.01
N GLN A 213 -0.28 7.85 -14.52
CA GLN A 213 -1.13 8.90 -13.97
C GLN A 213 -2.08 9.49 -15.02
N SER A 214 -1.66 9.60 -16.28
CA SER A 214 -2.51 10.08 -17.38
C SER A 214 -3.77 9.24 -17.57
N ALA A 215 -3.67 7.91 -17.45
CA ALA A 215 -4.82 7.04 -17.60
C ALA A 215 -5.83 7.20 -16.44
N ILE A 216 -5.32 7.36 -15.21
CA ILE A 216 -6.16 7.61 -14.02
C ILE A 216 -6.87 8.97 -14.16
N ILE A 217 -6.14 10.02 -14.54
CA ILE A 217 -6.69 11.36 -14.72
C ILE A 217 -7.72 11.40 -15.85
N ALA A 218 -7.47 10.71 -16.97
CA ALA A 218 -8.45 10.61 -18.05
C ALA A 218 -9.76 9.97 -17.58
N SER A 219 -9.70 8.92 -16.75
CA SER A 219 -10.90 8.29 -16.19
C SER A 219 -11.66 9.23 -15.26
N ILE A 220 -10.96 9.97 -14.40
CA ILE A 220 -11.58 10.98 -13.52
C ILE A 220 -12.22 12.11 -14.35
N ALA A 221 -11.57 12.54 -15.43
CA ALA A 221 -12.10 13.57 -16.32
C ALA A 221 -13.40 13.11 -17.01
N ILE A 222 -13.45 11.88 -17.51
CA ILE A 222 -14.69 11.29 -18.06
C ILE A 222 -15.79 11.27 -17.00
N ALA A 223 -15.49 10.81 -15.79
CA ALA A 223 -16.47 10.71 -14.71
C ALA A 223 -17.01 12.09 -14.28
N ILE A 224 -16.15 13.08 -14.12
CA ILE A 224 -16.54 14.46 -13.73
C ILE A 224 -17.32 15.14 -14.84
N GLN A 225 -16.89 15.02 -16.10
CA GLN A 225 -17.64 15.56 -17.23
C GLN A 225 -19.04 14.92 -17.32
N ALA A 226 -19.10 13.59 -17.27
CA ALA A 226 -20.36 12.87 -17.32
C ALA A 226 -21.26 13.24 -16.14
N GLY A 227 -20.70 13.41 -14.94
CA GLY A 227 -21.42 13.85 -13.75
C GLY A 227 -21.96 15.27 -13.86
N LEU A 228 -21.17 16.21 -14.41
CA LEU A 228 -21.64 17.57 -14.67
C LEU A 228 -22.80 17.56 -15.66
N ASP A 229 -22.63 16.94 -16.82
CA ASP A 229 -23.68 16.87 -17.84
C ASP A 229 -24.92 16.12 -17.31
N PHE A 230 -24.72 15.10 -16.48
CA PHE A 230 -25.78 14.38 -15.79
C PHE A 230 -26.61 15.28 -14.86
N LEU A 231 -26.00 16.27 -14.22
CA LEU A 231 -26.71 17.26 -13.38
C LEU A 231 -27.44 18.34 -14.20
N GLY A 232 -27.48 18.24 -15.54
CA GLY A 232 -27.92 19.32 -16.44
C GLY A 232 -26.88 20.44 -16.57
N LEU A 233 -25.65 20.14 -16.10
CA LEU A 233 -24.44 20.95 -16.02
C LEU A 233 -23.80 21.31 -17.37
N GLY A 234 -24.19 20.58 -18.41
CA GLY A 234 -23.58 20.61 -19.74
C GLY A 234 -24.26 21.51 -20.75
N ASP A 235 -23.68 21.53 -21.94
CA ASP A 235 -24.29 22.07 -23.16
C ASP A 235 -25.27 21.03 -23.73
N THR A 236 -26.56 21.40 -23.86
CA THR A 236 -27.61 20.50 -24.34
C THR A 236 -27.61 20.32 -25.86
N SER A 237 -26.88 21.17 -26.60
CA SER A 237 -26.77 21.10 -28.06
C SER A 237 -25.76 20.04 -28.52
N LEU A 238 -24.82 19.66 -27.64
CA LEU A 238 -23.81 18.66 -27.91
C LEU A 238 -24.23 17.32 -27.29
N PRO A 239 -24.21 16.20 -28.05
CA PRO A 239 -24.39 14.89 -27.45
C PRO A 239 -23.16 14.58 -26.59
N THR A 240 -23.39 14.20 -25.33
CA THR A 240 -22.36 13.69 -24.42
C THR A 240 -22.91 12.47 -23.67
N TRP A 241 -22.02 11.61 -23.17
CA TRP A 241 -22.45 10.44 -22.40
C TRP A 241 -23.25 10.84 -21.15
N GLY A 242 -22.84 11.89 -20.45
CA GLY A 242 -23.56 12.37 -19.27
C GLY A 242 -24.92 12.98 -19.58
N GLY A 243 -25.04 13.71 -20.70
CA GLY A 243 -26.33 14.25 -21.15
C GLY A 243 -27.31 13.14 -21.57
N MET A 244 -26.82 12.11 -22.27
CA MET A 244 -27.62 10.91 -22.58
C MET A 244 -28.01 10.15 -21.31
N LEU A 245 -27.12 10.08 -20.31
CA LEU A 245 -27.40 9.45 -19.03
C LEU A 245 -28.49 10.20 -18.25
N ASN A 246 -28.46 11.54 -18.25
CA ASN A 246 -29.50 12.37 -17.64
C ASN A 246 -30.87 12.08 -18.27
N ASP A 247 -30.93 12.03 -19.60
CA ASP A 247 -32.18 11.75 -20.33
C ASP A 247 -32.73 10.36 -20.01
N GLY A 248 -31.85 9.34 -20.01
CA GLY A 248 -32.21 7.98 -19.64
C GLY A 248 -32.70 7.86 -18.19
N PHE A 249 -32.07 8.58 -17.27
CA PHE A 249 -32.48 8.63 -15.86
C PHE A 249 -33.83 9.31 -15.67
N ALA A 250 -34.07 10.44 -16.34
CA ALA A 250 -35.36 11.14 -16.30
C ALA A 250 -36.52 10.27 -16.84
N ASN A 251 -36.22 9.35 -17.75
CA ASN A 251 -37.19 8.47 -18.39
C ASN A 251 -37.09 7.00 -17.92
N ILE A 252 -36.44 6.72 -16.80
CA ILE A 252 -36.11 5.36 -16.35
C ILE A 252 -37.33 4.45 -16.23
N TYR A 253 -38.48 4.99 -15.83
CA TYR A 253 -39.73 4.23 -15.67
C TYR A 253 -40.45 3.96 -17.00
N LYS A 254 -40.11 4.68 -18.07
CA LYS A 254 -40.74 4.54 -19.41
C LYS A 254 -39.85 3.76 -20.38
N ALA A 255 -38.56 4.06 -20.39
CA ALA A 255 -37.60 3.51 -21.34
C ALA A 255 -36.26 3.21 -20.63
N PRO A 256 -36.19 2.15 -19.79
CA PRO A 256 -35.03 1.86 -18.94
C PRO A 256 -33.75 1.58 -19.73
N LEU A 257 -33.85 1.10 -20.98
CA LEU A 257 -32.70 0.83 -21.85
C LEU A 257 -31.92 2.10 -22.24
N LEU A 258 -32.53 3.29 -22.18
CA LEU A 258 -31.85 4.55 -22.53
C LEU A 258 -30.67 4.85 -21.61
N MET A 259 -30.76 4.45 -20.34
CA MET A 259 -29.69 4.67 -19.36
C MET A 259 -28.51 3.70 -19.54
N LEU A 260 -28.78 2.50 -20.07
CA LEU A 260 -27.81 1.40 -20.13
C LEU A 260 -26.59 1.73 -21.01
N TRP A 261 -26.83 2.22 -22.22
CA TRP A 261 -25.78 2.44 -23.22
C TRP A 261 -24.74 3.50 -22.83
N PRO A 262 -25.13 4.73 -22.42
CA PRO A 262 -24.16 5.71 -21.94
C PRO A 262 -23.46 5.25 -20.65
N SER A 263 -24.15 4.52 -19.76
CA SER A 263 -23.55 3.96 -18.55
C SER A 263 -22.45 2.94 -18.86
N LEU A 264 -22.71 2.02 -19.80
CA LEU A 264 -21.71 1.03 -20.23
C LEU A 264 -20.51 1.71 -20.89
N ALA A 265 -20.73 2.73 -21.72
CA ALA A 265 -19.65 3.47 -22.35
C ALA A 265 -18.73 4.15 -21.29
N ILE A 266 -19.31 4.82 -20.30
CA ILE A 266 -18.56 5.46 -19.20
C ILE A 266 -17.82 4.41 -18.36
N ALA A 267 -18.52 3.36 -17.92
CA ALA A 267 -17.98 2.36 -17.00
C ALA A 267 -16.87 1.53 -17.65
N LEU A 268 -17.10 0.99 -18.85
CA LEU A 268 -16.11 0.17 -19.55
C LEU A 268 -14.87 0.99 -19.94
N THR A 269 -15.04 2.24 -20.37
CA THR A 269 -13.91 3.12 -20.69
C THR A 269 -13.09 3.45 -19.43
N SER A 270 -13.76 3.74 -18.31
CA SER A 270 -13.09 4.01 -17.04
C SER A 270 -12.33 2.79 -16.52
N ILE A 271 -12.97 1.61 -16.52
CA ILE A 271 -12.33 0.35 -16.13
C ILE A 271 -11.13 0.04 -17.04
N ALA A 272 -11.27 0.20 -18.35
CA ALA A 272 -10.19 -0.03 -19.30
C ALA A 272 -9.01 0.91 -19.07
N LEU A 273 -9.25 2.19 -18.79
CA LEU A 273 -8.18 3.16 -18.45
C LEU A 273 -7.43 2.75 -17.17
N VAL A 274 -8.15 2.38 -16.11
CA VAL A 274 -7.53 1.94 -14.84
C VAL A 274 -6.76 0.63 -15.01
N LEU A 275 -7.33 -0.35 -15.70
CA LEU A 275 -6.64 -1.62 -15.99
C LEU A 275 -5.40 -1.41 -16.88
N LEU A 276 -5.48 -0.50 -17.84
CA LEU A 276 -4.34 -0.11 -18.67
C LEU A 276 -3.23 0.55 -17.83
N ALA A 277 -3.58 1.42 -16.87
CA ALA A 277 -2.63 2.04 -15.96
C ALA A 277 -1.86 0.98 -15.13
N ASN A 278 -2.59 0.02 -14.54
CA ASN A 278 -2.00 -1.08 -13.77
C ASN A 278 -1.12 -1.99 -14.64
N ALA A 279 -1.58 -2.34 -15.84
CA ALA A 279 -0.79 -3.15 -16.77
C ALA A 279 0.49 -2.42 -17.23
N MET A 280 0.43 -1.10 -17.42
CA MET A 280 1.58 -0.28 -17.75
C MET A 280 2.57 -0.20 -16.59
N ARG A 281 2.09 -0.02 -15.36
CA ARG A 281 2.91 -0.06 -14.13
C ARG A 281 3.72 -1.35 -14.06
N ASP A 282 3.05 -2.48 -14.21
CA ASP A 282 3.66 -3.81 -14.18
C ASP A 282 4.73 -4.07 -15.26
N VAL A 283 4.60 -3.42 -16.43
CA VAL A 283 5.55 -3.56 -17.54
C VAL A 283 6.76 -2.65 -17.34
N LEU A 284 6.56 -1.47 -16.74
CA LEU A 284 7.58 -0.46 -16.52
C LEU A 284 8.43 -0.74 -15.26
N GLU A 285 7.86 -1.31 -14.21
CA GLU A 285 8.57 -1.65 -12.96
C GLU A 285 9.43 -2.93 -13.08
N ARG A 286 9.19 -3.78 -14.09
CA ARG A 286 9.97 -5.02 -14.29
C ARG A 286 11.27 -4.76 -15.05
N THR A 287 12.33 -4.46 -14.30
CA THR A 287 13.71 -4.69 -14.75
C THR A 287 14.18 -6.03 -14.17
N VAL A 288 14.44 -6.99 -15.07
CA VAL A 288 14.95 -8.37 -14.86
C VAL A 288 13.93 -9.44 -14.42
N VAL A 289 13.64 -10.36 -15.34
CA VAL A 289 13.01 -11.65 -15.05
C VAL A 289 14.13 -12.66 -14.78
N VAL A 290 14.27 -13.13 -13.55
CA VAL A 290 15.05 -14.34 -13.26
C VAL A 290 14.27 -15.54 -13.80
N ARG A 291 14.92 -16.30 -14.69
CA ARG A 291 14.34 -17.47 -15.37
C ARG A 291 14.12 -18.61 -14.35
N ARG A 292 12.91 -18.70 -13.80
CA ARG A 292 12.51 -19.76 -12.84
C ARG A 292 12.35 -21.10 -13.58
N ARG A 293 13.14 -22.11 -13.18
CA ARG A 293 13.02 -23.50 -13.64
C ARG A 293 11.74 -24.11 -13.01
N ARG A 294 10.88 -24.72 -13.84
CA ARG A 294 9.57 -25.29 -13.49
C ARG A 294 9.64 -26.26 -12.30
N ARG A 295 8.83 -26.02 -11.27
CA ARG A 295 8.16 -27.06 -10.45
C ARG A 295 6.66 -26.74 -10.42
N ARG A 296 5.85 -27.78 -10.73
CA ARG A 296 4.37 -27.82 -10.63
C ARG A 296 3.98 -27.56 -9.17
N ALA A 297 3.21 -26.50 -8.90
CA ALA A 297 1.74 -26.44 -8.84
C ALA A 297 1.17 -26.94 -7.50
N VAL A 298 0.95 -25.99 -6.59
CA VAL A 298 -0.17 -25.98 -5.65
C VAL A 298 -0.83 -24.61 -5.81
N ALA A 299 -2.12 -24.62 -6.08
CA ALA A 299 -2.95 -23.46 -6.32
C ALA A 299 -3.66 -23.08 -5.02
N THR A 300 -3.67 -21.80 -4.69
CA THR A 300 -4.76 -21.13 -3.98
C THR A 300 -4.69 -19.64 -4.23
N ALA A 301 -5.87 -19.05 -4.43
CA ALA A 301 -6.08 -17.70 -4.88
C ALA A 301 -6.03 -16.71 -3.71
N THR A 302 -5.36 -15.58 -3.90
CA THR A 302 -5.40 -14.45 -2.96
C THR A 302 -5.88 -13.23 -3.73
N GLY A 303 -7.17 -12.95 -3.57
CA GLY A 303 -7.83 -11.73 -4.03
C GLY A 303 -7.59 -10.60 -3.03
N SER A 304 -7.55 -9.39 -3.58
CA SER A 304 -7.16 -8.14 -2.93
C SER A 304 -8.04 -7.73 -1.75
N VAL A 305 -7.43 -7.42 -0.60
CA VAL A 305 -8.04 -6.62 0.48
C VAL A 305 -7.25 -5.33 0.63
N ALA A 306 -7.65 -4.32 -0.14
CA ALA A 306 -7.16 -2.96 -0.03
C ALA A 306 -8.36 -2.01 -0.14
N ALA A 307 -9.25 -2.04 0.87
CA ALA A 307 -10.37 -1.11 0.98
C ALA A 307 -11.05 -1.16 2.37
N VAL A 308 -10.33 -0.99 3.48
CA VAL A 308 -10.97 -0.66 4.78
C VAL A 308 -10.01 0.16 5.65
N THR A 309 -9.89 1.47 5.38
CA THR A 309 -9.21 2.40 6.31
C THR A 309 -9.95 3.73 6.51
N THR A 310 -11.24 3.81 6.19
CA THR A 310 -12.03 5.02 6.45
C THR A 310 -13.45 4.67 6.88
N SER A 311 -13.60 4.27 8.14
CA SER A 311 -14.78 4.54 8.99
C SER A 311 -14.65 3.72 10.28
N ILE A 312 -14.22 4.37 11.36
CA ILE A 312 -14.70 4.25 12.76
C ILE A 312 -13.85 5.27 13.51
N GLY A 313 -14.27 6.52 13.36
CA GLY A 313 -13.74 7.68 14.07
C GLY A 313 -14.94 8.50 14.49
N ALA A 314 -15.77 7.93 15.35
CA ALA A 314 -16.85 8.61 16.08
C ALA A 314 -17.62 7.56 16.90
N VAL A 315 -17.12 7.19 18.08
CA VAL A 315 -17.86 7.02 19.36
C VAL A 315 -16.78 6.74 20.42
N THR A 316 -16.17 7.78 20.98
CA THR A 316 -15.37 7.66 22.21
C THR A 316 -15.66 8.87 23.08
N GLY A 317 -16.40 8.63 24.15
CA GLY A 317 -16.72 9.66 25.13
C GLY A 317 -17.84 9.20 26.05
N SER A 318 -17.60 8.16 26.85
CA SER A 318 -18.24 7.94 28.18
C SER A 318 -18.11 6.51 28.76
N THR A 319 -17.44 5.55 28.12
CA THR A 319 -17.53 4.12 28.54
C THR A 319 -16.22 3.48 29.04
N GLU A 320 -15.18 4.25 29.35
CA GLU A 320 -13.92 3.66 29.86
C GLU A 320 -13.99 3.30 31.35
N ALA A 321 -14.76 4.02 32.17
CA ALA A 321 -14.75 3.82 33.62
C ALA A 321 -15.57 2.60 34.11
N ALA A 322 -16.36 1.95 33.24
CA ALA A 322 -17.24 0.84 33.62
C ALA A 322 -16.66 -0.56 33.31
N LEU A 323 -15.60 -0.64 32.51
CA LEU A 323 -14.97 -1.91 32.10
C LEU A 323 -13.88 -2.38 33.09
N ASP A 324 -13.34 -1.49 33.91
CA ASP A 324 -12.23 -1.79 34.82
C ASP A 324 -12.63 -2.73 35.98
N ASP A 325 -13.90 -2.76 36.39
CA ASP A 325 -14.37 -3.52 37.56
C ASP A 325 -14.71 -4.99 37.25
N GLU A 326 -14.99 -5.35 35.98
CA GLU A 326 -15.37 -6.72 35.58
C GLU A 326 -14.14 -7.59 35.17
N LEU A 327 -13.04 -6.96 34.75
CA LEU A 327 -11.81 -7.61 34.29
C LEU A 327 -10.77 -7.89 35.41
N ALA A 328 -11.09 -7.56 36.66
CA ALA A 328 -10.12 -7.57 37.77
C ALA A 328 -9.69 -8.97 38.28
N ALA A 329 -10.35 -10.06 37.84
CA ALA A 329 -10.10 -11.41 38.38
C ALA A 329 -10.09 -12.58 37.37
N VAL A 330 -10.16 -12.32 36.07
CA VAL A 330 -10.25 -13.39 35.06
C VAL A 330 -8.87 -14.00 34.81
N LYS A 331 -8.68 -15.26 35.21
CA LYS A 331 -7.51 -16.05 34.80
C LYS A 331 -7.58 -16.26 33.28
N PRO A 332 -6.45 -16.19 32.56
CA PRO A 332 -6.44 -16.46 31.13
C PRO A 332 -6.98 -17.86 30.85
N ILE A 333 -7.73 -18.00 29.76
CA ILE A 333 -8.13 -19.32 29.25
C ILE A 333 -6.88 -19.98 28.64
N GLU A 334 -6.51 -21.15 29.14
CA GLU A 334 -5.32 -21.88 28.70
C GLU A 334 -5.72 -23.14 27.92
N HIS A 335 -5.34 -23.18 26.65
CA HIS A 335 -5.53 -24.36 25.81
C HIS A 335 -4.41 -25.38 26.02
N ARG A 336 -4.78 -26.67 26.00
CA ARG A 336 -3.82 -27.76 26.04
C ARG A 336 -2.94 -27.78 24.79
N ASP A 337 -1.69 -28.19 24.97
CA ASP A 337 -0.71 -28.30 23.89
C ASP A 337 -1.16 -29.32 22.83
N ASP A 338 -1.03 -28.95 21.56
CA ASP A 338 -1.23 -29.85 20.42
C ASP A 338 0.07 -30.61 20.11
N ASP A 339 0.02 -31.62 19.23
CA ASP A 339 1.21 -32.44 18.91
C ASP A 339 2.41 -31.61 18.42
N ARG A 340 2.16 -30.45 17.79
CA ARG A 340 3.20 -29.55 17.26
C ARG A 340 3.84 -28.73 18.38
N ALA A 341 3.04 -28.16 19.28
CA ALA A 341 3.51 -27.45 20.46
C ALA A 341 4.18 -28.42 21.45
N ALA A 342 3.61 -29.60 21.64
CA ALA A 342 4.17 -30.65 22.50
C ALA A 342 5.51 -31.20 21.98
N ALA A 343 5.73 -31.21 20.66
CA ALA A 343 7.02 -31.58 20.07
C ALA A 343 8.15 -30.55 20.39
N ARG A 344 7.80 -29.35 20.86
CA ARG A 344 8.77 -28.34 21.33
C ARG A 344 9.04 -28.51 22.82
N THR A 345 9.62 -29.63 23.22
CA THR A 345 10.09 -29.88 24.60
C THR A 345 11.41 -29.17 24.93
N GLY A 346 11.69 -28.04 24.28
CA GLY A 346 12.93 -27.30 24.46
C GLY A 346 13.00 -26.60 25.83
N GLU A 347 14.21 -26.22 26.23
CA GLU A 347 14.45 -25.36 27.39
C GLU A 347 13.73 -24.01 27.23
N VAL A 348 13.14 -23.50 28.31
CA VAL A 348 12.51 -22.17 28.35
C VAL A 348 13.62 -21.12 28.30
N VAL A 349 13.62 -20.31 27.24
CA VAL A 349 14.62 -19.25 27.03
C VAL A 349 14.18 -17.95 27.69
N LEU A 350 12.88 -17.64 27.63
CA LEU A 350 12.28 -16.48 28.29
C LEU A 350 11.08 -16.93 29.12
N SER A 351 11.05 -16.56 30.39
CA SER A 351 9.90 -16.71 31.27
C SER A 351 9.49 -15.36 31.84
N VAL A 352 8.22 -15.02 31.69
CA VAL A 352 7.60 -13.82 32.23
C VAL A 352 6.51 -14.29 33.19
N THR A 353 6.55 -13.85 34.45
CA THR A 353 5.62 -14.29 35.49
C THR A 353 4.98 -13.09 36.17
N ASP A 354 3.65 -13.00 36.11
CA ASP A 354 2.83 -11.95 36.73
C ASP A 354 3.36 -10.53 36.49
N LEU A 355 3.84 -10.27 35.26
CA LEU A 355 4.44 -9.00 34.89
C LEU A 355 3.42 -7.88 35.00
N ARG A 356 3.73 -6.88 35.83
CA ARG A 356 2.99 -5.63 35.94
C ARG A 356 3.87 -4.45 35.59
N VAL A 357 3.36 -3.56 34.74
CA VAL A 357 4.08 -2.37 34.30
C VAL A 357 3.24 -1.15 34.65
N GLY A 358 3.82 -0.24 35.42
CA GLY A 358 3.19 1.00 35.84
C GLY A 358 3.99 2.21 35.40
N TYR A 359 3.28 3.28 35.10
CA TYR A 359 3.82 4.61 34.80
C TYR A 359 3.50 5.56 35.94
N GLU A 360 4.50 6.31 36.39
CA GLU A 360 4.25 7.46 37.25
C GLU A 360 3.86 8.68 36.43
N THR A 361 2.74 9.30 36.78
CA THR A 361 2.25 10.54 36.20
C THR A 361 1.99 11.56 37.31
N ASP A 362 1.89 12.85 36.95
CA ASP A 362 1.55 13.92 37.89
C ASP A 362 0.19 13.70 38.60
N LYS A 363 -0.67 12.84 38.04
CA LYS A 363 -2.01 12.52 38.56
C LYS A 363 -2.07 11.20 39.34
N GLY A 364 -0.93 10.51 39.50
CA GLY A 364 -0.83 9.20 40.16
C GLY A 364 -0.15 8.15 39.29
N SER A 365 -0.08 6.91 39.80
CA SER A 365 0.46 5.79 39.02
C SER A 365 -0.64 5.14 38.18
N THR A 366 -0.37 4.92 36.90
CA THR A 366 -1.26 4.19 35.97
C THR A 366 -0.58 2.89 35.57
N GLU A 367 -1.19 1.76 35.93
CA GLU A 367 -0.77 0.44 35.48
C GLU A 367 -1.29 0.19 34.05
N VAL A 368 -0.42 -0.30 33.16
CA VAL A 368 -0.73 -0.54 31.74
C VAL A 368 -0.57 -2.01 31.32
N VAL A 369 0.13 -2.79 32.13
CA VAL A 369 0.23 -4.25 32.01
C VAL A 369 -0.10 -4.82 33.38
N HIS A 370 -1.00 -5.82 33.43
CA HIS A 370 -1.66 -6.24 34.66
C HIS A 370 -1.56 -7.75 34.87
N GLY A 371 -0.37 -8.26 35.18
CA GLY A 371 -0.16 -9.65 35.55
C GLY A 371 -0.03 -10.58 34.35
N VAL A 372 0.81 -10.19 33.38
CA VAL A 372 1.08 -10.98 32.17
C VAL A 372 2.06 -12.10 32.48
N SER A 373 1.71 -13.34 32.12
CA SER A 373 2.60 -14.50 32.22
C SER A 373 2.73 -15.21 30.86
N LEU A 374 3.96 -15.46 30.42
CA LEU A 374 4.24 -16.22 29.20
C LEU A 374 5.62 -16.87 29.25
N ASP A 375 5.76 -18.04 28.64
CA ASP A 375 7.03 -18.75 28.49
C ASP A 375 7.30 -18.98 27.00
N ILE A 376 8.56 -18.80 26.58
CA ILE A 376 9.01 -19.04 25.21
C ILE A 376 10.18 -20.01 25.24
N ARG A 377 10.05 -21.13 24.52
CA ARG A 377 11.10 -22.16 24.45
C ARG A 377 12.06 -21.91 23.30
N ARG A 378 13.23 -22.54 23.38
CA ARG A 378 14.22 -22.51 22.31
C ARG A 378 13.64 -23.07 21.02
N GLY A 379 13.80 -22.32 19.93
CA GLY A 379 13.28 -22.70 18.62
C GLY A 379 11.75 -22.59 18.47
N GLU A 380 11.07 -21.98 19.44
CA GLU A 380 9.64 -21.69 19.41
C GLU A 380 9.37 -20.28 18.88
N VAL A 381 8.30 -20.14 18.09
CA VAL A 381 7.75 -18.83 17.75
C VAL A 381 6.46 -18.59 18.55
N HIS A 382 6.51 -17.63 19.48
CA HIS A 382 5.37 -17.25 20.31
C HIS A 382 4.78 -15.92 19.83
N GLY A 383 3.52 -15.92 19.45
CA GLY A 383 2.77 -14.71 19.09
C GLY A 383 2.21 -14.00 20.32
N LEU A 384 2.37 -12.69 20.40
CA LEU A 384 1.63 -11.83 21.33
C LEU A 384 0.72 -10.92 20.51
N ILE A 385 -0.60 -11.16 20.57
CA ILE A 385 -1.59 -10.50 19.71
C ILE A 385 -2.62 -9.71 20.50
N GLY A 386 -3.17 -8.66 19.89
CA GLY A 386 -4.21 -7.82 20.48
C GLY A 386 -4.30 -6.47 19.76
N GLU A 387 -5.33 -5.69 20.08
CA GLU A 387 -5.53 -4.35 19.49
C GLU A 387 -4.42 -3.35 19.87
N SER A 388 -4.34 -2.24 19.13
CA SER A 388 -3.45 -1.13 19.49
C SER A 388 -3.76 -0.65 20.91
N GLY A 389 -2.71 -0.41 21.72
CA GLY A 389 -2.87 -0.01 23.12
C GLY A 389 -3.13 -1.15 24.12
N SER A 390 -3.19 -2.42 23.68
CA SER A 390 -3.45 -3.55 24.60
C SER A 390 -2.30 -3.90 25.55
N GLY A 391 -1.12 -3.29 25.40
CA GLY A 391 0.05 -3.45 26.28
C GLY A 391 1.20 -4.31 25.72
N LYS A 392 1.08 -4.82 24.48
CA LYS A 392 2.08 -5.73 23.88
C LYS A 392 3.50 -5.17 23.81
N THR A 393 3.65 -3.95 23.26
CA THR A 393 4.95 -3.25 23.19
C THR A 393 5.51 -2.96 24.59
N GLN A 394 4.64 -2.73 25.59
CA GLN A 394 5.07 -2.53 26.97
C GLN A 394 5.62 -3.82 27.59
N THR A 395 5.00 -4.96 27.30
CA THR A 395 5.54 -6.29 27.66
C THR A 395 6.89 -6.52 27.00
N ALA A 396 7.04 -6.26 25.71
CA ALA A 396 8.32 -6.39 24.99
C ALA A 396 9.41 -5.48 25.56
N PHE A 397 9.10 -4.22 25.85
CA PHE A 397 10.05 -3.26 26.43
C PHE A 397 10.39 -3.55 27.88
N ALA A 398 9.48 -4.12 28.67
CA ALA A 398 9.79 -4.61 30.01
C ALA A 398 10.86 -5.72 29.95
N VAL A 399 10.74 -6.66 29.01
CA VAL A 399 11.75 -7.72 28.80
C VAL A 399 13.11 -7.13 28.42
N LEU A 400 13.13 -6.10 27.57
CA LEU A 400 14.36 -5.45 27.15
C LEU A 400 14.92 -4.44 28.16
N GLY A 401 14.16 -4.08 29.21
CA GLY A 401 14.51 -2.97 30.09
C GLY A 401 14.53 -1.61 29.38
N LEU A 402 13.70 -1.44 28.35
CA LEU A 402 13.62 -0.24 27.50
C LEU A 402 12.30 0.53 27.71
N LEU A 403 11.66 0.38 28.87
CA LEU A 403 10.44 1.11 29.20
C LEU A 403 10.68 2.63 29.11
N PRO A 404 9.77 3.39 28.47
CA PRO A 404 9.81 4.84 28.45
C PRO A 404 9.93 5.46 29.85
N ARG A 405 10.39 6.72 29.89
CA ARG A 405 10.57 7.46 31.16
C ARG A 405 9.29 7.42 32.01
N GLY A 406 9.46 7.11 33.29
CA GLY A 406 8.37 6.96 34.26
C GLY A 406 7.77 5.55 34.30
N GLY A 407 8.06 4.69 33.32
CA GLY A 407 7.66 3.29 33.30
C GLY A 407 8.60 2.41 34.11
N ARG A 408 8.04 1.51 34.92
CA ARG A 408 8.80 0.46 35.63
C ARG A 408 7.99 -0.82 35.75
N ILE A 409 8.69 -1.92 35.96
CA ILE A 409 8.09 -3.15 36.45
C ILE A 409 7.69 -2.91 37.92
N THR A 410 6.40 -2.98 38.23
CA THR A 410 5.87 -2.77 39.59
C THR A 410 5.85 -4.06 40.39
N THR A 411 5.56 -5.18 39.74
CA THR A 411 5.48 -6.53 40.32
C THR A 411 5.70 -7.57 39.22
N GLY A 412 5.98 -8.81 39.61
CA GLY A 412 6.30 -9.92 38.71
C GLY A 412 7.80 -10.08 38.51
N SER A 413 8.16 -11.01 37.63
CA SER A 413 9.55 -11.28 37.26
C SER A 413 9.67 -11.57 35.76
N VAL A 414 10.84 -11.22 35.24
CA VAL A 414 11.26 -11.58 33.88
C VAL A 414 12.58 -12.32 34.00
N GLU A 415 12.66 -13.53 33.45
CA GLU A 415 13.84 -14.37 33.46
C GLU A 415 14.24 -14.75 32.04
N TYR A 416 15.52 -14.58 31.72
CA TYR A 416 16.11 -15.00 30.46
C TYR A 416 17.24 -16.00 30.73
N GLU A 417 17.10 -17.24 30.24
CA GLU A 417 18.01 -18.36 30.53
C GLU A 417 18.33 -18.52 32.04
N GLY A 418 17.31 -18.36 32.89
CA GLY A 418 17.43 -18.43 34.36
C GLY A 418 18.04 -17.19 35.03
N VAL A 419 18.38 -16.14 34.27
CA VAL A 419 18.85 -14.85 34.80
C VAL A 419 17.69 -13.88 34.92
N ARG A 420 17.44 -13.38 36.14
CA ARG A 420 16.42 -12.35 36.39
C ARG A 420 16.79 -10.99 35.81
N LEU A 421 15.88 -10.42 35.03
CA LEU A 421 16.03 -9.14 34.33
C LEU A 421 15.28 -7.99 35.02
N ASP A 422 14.29 -8.28 35.86
CA ASP A 422 13.42 -7.28 36.49
C ASP A 422 14.14 -6.31 37.44
N HIS A 423 15.34 -6.69 37.89
CA HIS A 423 16.26 -5.86 38.68
C HIS A 423 17.67 -5.77 38.08
N ALA A 424 17.83 -6.15 36.81
CA ALA A 424 19.12 -6.12 36.16
C ALA A 424 19.64 -4.68 36.04
N SER A 425 20.91 -4.50 36.35
CA SER A 425 21.63 -3.24 36.13
C SER A 425 21.80 -2.98 34.62
N GLU A 426 22.04 -1.72 34.24
CA GLU A 426 22.33 -1.37 32.84
C GLU A 426 23.54 -2.13 32.26
N ARG A 427 24.50 -2.54 33.12
CA ARG A 427 25.64 -3.37 32.68
C ARG A 427 25.20 -4.77 32.28
N GLU A 428 24.30 -5.38 33.06
CA GLU A 428 23.74 -6.71 32.76
C GLU A 428 22.87 -6.64 31.50
N PHE A 429 22.01 -5.63 31.38
CA PHE A 429 21.24 -5.41 30.17
C PHE A 429 22.12 -5.17 28.94
N THR A 430 23.19 -4.38 29.05
CA THR A 430 24.13 -4.14 27.94
C THR A 430 24.83 -5.42 27.49
N ALA A 431 25.05 -6.39 28.39
CA ALA A 431 25.65 -7.68 28.04
C ALA A 431 24.68 -8.59 27.25
N ILE A 432 23.37 -8.38 27.40
CA ILE A 432 22.31 -9.21 26.81
C ILE A 432 21.73 -8.58 25.54
N ARG A 433 21.38 -7.27 25.59
CA ARG A 433 20.78 -6.53 24.46
C ARG A 433 21.72 -6.55 23.26
N GLY A 434 21.17 -6.93 22.10
CA GLY A 434 21.90 -6.95 20.83
C GLY A 434 22.98 -8.03 20.73
N ARG A 435 23.22 -8.87 21.75
CA ARG A 435 24.12 -10.05 21.70
C ARG A 435 23.37 -11.36 21.87
N ARG A 436 22.49 -11.39 22.87
CA ARG A 436 21.69 -12.55 23.27
C ARG A 436 20.22 -12.37 22.91
N ILE A 437 19.73 -11.13 23.01
CA ILE A 437 18.38 -10.75 22.59
C ILE A 437 18.46 -9.72 21.46
N GLY A 438 17.95 -10.07 20.29
CA GLY A 438 17.76 -9.17 19.16
C GLY A 438 16.40 -8.49 19.21
N TYR A 439 16.31 -7.25 18.71
CA TYR A 439 15.06 -6.50 18.63
C TYR A 439 14.83 -5.99 17.21
N ILE A 440 13.65 -6.26 16.66
CA ILE A 440 13.19 -5.71 15.38
C ILE A 440 12.04 -4.73 15.69
N PRO A 441 12.23 -3.43 15.45
CA PRO A 441 11.22 -2.43 15.77
C PRO A 441 10.08 -2.37 14.75
N GLN A 442 8.95 -1.78 15.18
CA GLN A 442 7.73 -1.59 14.41
C GLN A 442 7.94 -0.76 13.13
N GLU A 443 8.62 0.37 13.21
CA GLU A 443 8.75 1.28 12.08
C GLU A 443 10.19 1.32 11.51
N PRO A 444 10.42 0.81 10.28
CA PRO A 444 11.78 0.63 9.80
C PRO A 444 12.56 1.93 9.60
N MET A 445 11.89 2.95 9.05
CA MET A 445 12.54 4.18 8.63
C MET A 445 12.89 5.11 9.81
N SER A 446 12.08 5.11 10.87
CA SER A 446 12.31 5.94 12.05
C SER A 446 13.36 5.35 13.01
N ASN A 447 13.69 4.07 12.86
CA ASN A 447 14.68 3.36 13.69
C ASN A 447 16.08 3.28 13.07
N LEU A 448 16.27 3.77 11.84
CA LEU A 448 17.58 3.92 11.21
C LEU A 448 18.01 5.40 11.28
N ASP A 449 19.23 5.68 11.74
CA ASP A 449 19.72 7.05 11.81
C ASP A 449 20.00 7.58 10.39
N PRO A 450 19.29 8.63 9.93
CA PRO A 450 19.43 9.14 8.57
C PRO A 450 20.79 9.80 8.29
N SER A 451 21.57 10.10 9.32
CA SER A 451 22.90 10.73 9.26
C SER A 451 24.01 9.74 8.93
N PHE A 452 23.73 8.44 9.05
CA PHE A 452 24.70 7.36 8.91
C PHE A 452 24.30 6.39 7.80
N THR A 453 25.28 5.86 7.08
CA THR A 453 25.02 4.82 6.06
C THR A 453 24.58 3.52 6.73
N ILE A 454 23.81 2.70 6.02
CA ILE A 454 23.37 1.38 6.49
C ILE A 454 24.56 0.53 6.94
N GLY A 455 25.63 0.52 6.15
CA GLY A 455 26.83 -0.24 6.47
C GLY A 455 27.50 0.21 7.75
N SER A 456 27.53 1.51 8.05
CA SER A 456 28.08 2.00 9.32
C SER A 456 27.24 1.56 10.51
N GLN A 457 25.91 1.58 10.39
CA GLN A 457 24.96 1.14 11.42
C GLN A 457 24.99 -0.38 11.65
N LEU A 458 25.29 -1.19 10.62
CA LEU A 458 25.43 -2.65 10.76
C LEU A 458 26.81 -3.08 11.26
N VAL A 459 27.87 -2.33 10.92
CA VAL A 459 29.24 -2.66 11.34
C VAL A 459 29.47 -2.34 12.81
N GLU A 460 28.91 -1.27 13.33
CA GLU A 460 29.18 -0.83 14.71
C GLU A 460 28.77 -1.88 15.78
N PRO A 461 27.55 -2.45 15.75
CA PRO A 461 27.15 -3.50 16.69
C PRO A 461 28.03 -4.74 16.61
N LEU A 462 28.50 -5.11 15.41
CA LEU A 462 29.41 -6.25 15.22
C LEU A 462 30.79 -6.00 15.81
N ARG A 463 31.27 -4.75 15.77
CA ARG A 463 32.57 -4.38 16.34
C ARG A 463 32.52 -4.29 17.86
N VAL A 464 31.49 -3.64 18.40
CA VAL A 464 31.31 -3.46 19.85
C VAL A 464 30.86 -4.77 20.50
N GLY A 465 29.90 -5.44 19.89
CA GLY A 465 29.28 -6.66 20.39
C GLY A 465 30.11 -7.91 20.17
N LEU A 466 30.89 -8.06 19.09
CA LEU A 466 31.68 -9.27 18.85
C LEU A 466 33.20 -9.05 18.86
N GLY A 467 33.67 -7.81 19.04
CA GLY A 467 35.09 -7.48 18.99
C GLY A 467 35.71 -7.65 17.59
N LEU A 468 34.89 -7.70 16.54
CA LEU A 468 35.39 -7.94 15.18
C LEU A 468 36.18 -6.73 14.66
N SER A 469 37.20 -7.02 13.84
CA SER A 469 37.85 -5.97 13.06
C SER A 469 36.85 -5.32 12.09
N LYS A 470 37.07 -4.06 11.73
CA LYS A 470 36.19 -3.36 10.75
C LYS A 470 36.01 -4.15 9.45
N LYS A 471 37.08 -4.81 8.98
CA LYS A 471 37.04 -5.65 7.77
C LYS A 471 36.15 -6.87 7.97
N ALA A 472 36.37 -7.64 9.03
CA ALA A 472 35.58 -8.84 9.33
C ALA A 472 34.10 -8.49 9.59
N ALA A 473 33.82 -7.38 10.29
CA ALA A 473 32.46 -6.89 10.52
C ALA A 473 31.77 -6.48 9.20
N THR A 474 32.50 -5.84 8.28
CA THR A 474 31.97 -5.48 6.95
C THR A 474 31.63 -6.72 6.13
N GLU A 475 32.52 -7.73 6.13
CA GLU A 475 32.28 -9.00 5.43
C GLU A 475 31.05 -9.73 6.00
N LYS A 476 30.93 -9.82 7.33
CA LYS A 476 29.76 -10.41 7.99
C LYS A 476 28.47 -9.64 7.69
N ALA A 477 28.50 -8.30 7.75
CA ALA A 477 27.33 -7.47 7.45
C ALA A 477 26.87 -7.62 5.99
N LEU A 478 27.80 -7.67 5.03
CA LEU A 478 27.46 -7.90 3.62
C LEU A 478 26.87 -9.29 3.37
N ALA A 479 27.41 -10.32 4.03
CA ALA A 479 26.87 -11.67 3.95
C ALA A 479 25.45 -11.76 4.56
N LEU A 480 25.19 -11.03 5.64
CA LEU A 480 23.86 -10.94 6.26
C LEU A 480 22.87 -10.20 5.35
N LEU A 481 23.27 -9.09 4.74
CA LEU A 481 22.44 -8.36 3.78
C LEU A 481 22.07 -9.25 2.58
N ASP A 482 23.01 -10.05 2.08
CA ASP A 482 22.74 -11.05 1.04
C ASP A 482 21.75 -12.14 1.55
N ARG A 483 21.97 -12.65 2.77
CA ARG A 483 21.12 -13.69 3.39
C ARG A 483 19.67 -13.26 3.57
N VAL A 484 19.43 -12.01 3.94
CA VAL A 484 18.08 -11.44 4.05
C VAL A 484 17.51 -10.99 2.70
N GLY A 485 18.18 -11.30 1.58
CA GLY A 485 17.67 -11.09 0.22
C GLY A 485 17.76 -9.66 -0.28
N ILE A 486 18.73 -8.85 0.18
CA ILE A 486 19.02 -7.55 -0.42
C ILE A 486 19.63 -7.77 -1.82
N PRO A 487 19.04 -7.23 -2.92
CA PRO A 487 19.50 -7.51 -4.28
C PRO A 487 20.93 -7.04 -4.59
N ASP A 488 21.35 -5.93 -4.00
CA ASP A 488 22.72 -5.40 -4.12
C ASP A 488 23.23 -5.01 -2.73
N PRO A 489 23.78 -5.98 -1.97
CA PRO A 489 24.26 -5.74 -0.61
C PRO A 489 25.30 -4.64 -0.53
N LYS A 490 26.18 -4.52 -1.54
CA LYS A 490 27.26 -3.52 -1.53
C LYS A 490 26.71 -2.11 -1.71
N ARG A 491 25.77 -1.92 -2.65
CA ARG A 491 25.11 -0.62 -2.85
C ARG A 491 24.30 -0.24 -1.62
N THR A 492 23.48 -1.15 -1.09
CA THR A 492 22.67 -0.89 0.11
C THR A 492 23.53 -0.60 1.33
N PHE A 493 24.65 -1.30 1.50
CA PHE A 493 25.61 -1.04 2.56
C PHE A 493 26.18 0.39 2.49
N ALA A 494 26.37 0.93 1.29
CA ALA A 494 26.85 2.31 1.10
C ALA A 494 25.75 3.37 1.18
N ALA A 495 24.48 2.96 1.09
CA ALA A 495 23.33 3.86 1.06
C ALA A 495 22.97 4.41 2.45
N TYR A 496 22.23 5.52 2.46
CA TYR A 496 21.55 6.06 3.63
C TYR A 496 20.11 5.53 3.73
N PRO A 497 19.47 5.59 4.92
CA PRO A 497 18.10 5.11 5.10
C PRO A 497 17.09 5.70 4.11
N HIS A 498 17.21 6.98 3.76
CA HIS A 498 16.31 7.66 2.82
C HIS A 498 16.51 7.27 1.35
N GLU A 499 17.53 6.47 1.04
CA GLU A 499 17.86 6.01 -0.32
C GLU A 499 17.37 4.56 -0.59
N ILE A 500 16.75 3.91 0.40
CA ILE A 500 16.25 2.54 0.30
C ILE A 500 14.73 2.47 0.52
N SER A 501 14.08 1.44 -0.03
CA SER A 501 12.63 1.25 0.17
C SER A 501 12.31 0.77 1.60
N GLY A 502 11.07 0.94 2.04
CA GLY A 502 10.63 0.45 3.36
C GLY A 502 10.88 -1.06 3.55
N GLY A 503 10.63 -1.87 2.52
CA GLY A 503 10.94 -3.31 2.56
C GLY A 503 12.43 -3.63 2.66
N MET A 504 13.29 -2.83 2.00
CA MET A 504 14.75 -2.95 2.16
C MET A 504 15.19 -2.51 3.55
N ALA A 505 14.62 -1.44 4.09
CA ALA A 505 14.90 -0.96 5.44
C ALA A 505 14.50 -2.01 6.49
N GLN A 506 13.35 -2.68 6.31
CA GLN A 506 12.94 -3.77 7.20
C GLN A 506 13.93 -4.95 7.16
N ARG A 507 14.33 -5.38 5.95
CA ARG A 507 15.36 -6.43 5.80
C ARG A 507 16.68 -6.04 6.43
N VAL A 508 17.09 -4.77 6.33
CA VAL A 508 18.28 -4.23 7.00
C VAL A 508 18.15 -4.33 8.52
N LEU A 509 17.01 -3.96 9.09
CA LEU A 509 16.79 -4.08 10.53
C LEU A 509 16.78 -5.53 11.00
N ILE A 510 16.20 -6.45 10.22
CA ILE A 510 16.27 -7.89 10.49
C ILE A 510 17.74 -8.35 10.47
N ALA A 511 18.51 -7.96 9.44
CA ALA A 511 19.94 -8.28 9.37
C ALA A 511 20.70 -7.75 10.58
N GLY A 512 20.40 -6.53 11.04
CA GLY A 512 20.98 -5.93 12.24
C GLY A 512 20.63 -6.71 13.50
N ALA A 513 19.34 -7.01 13.71
CA ALA A 513 18.83 -7.73 14.88
C ALA A 513 19.43 -9.14 15.00
N VAL A 514 19.69 -9.82 13.88
CA VAL A 514 20.28 -11.17 13.89
C VAL A 514 21.81 -11.17 13.78
N SER A 515 22.45 -10.01 13.63
CA SER A 515 23.87 -9.93 13.24
C SER A 515 24.85 -10.57 14.22
N THR A 516 24.47 -10.62 15.49
CA THR A 516 25.24 -11.17 16.61
C THR A 516 24.85 -12.60 16.98
N ASP A 517 23.98 -13.22 16.18
CA ASP A 517 23.49 -14.59 16.37
C ASP A 517 22.76 -14.77 17.73
N PRO A 518 21.70 -13.97 17.98
CA PRO A 518 20.98 -13.99 19.26
C PRO A 518 20.20 -15.30 19.48
N ASP A 519 20.00 -15.65 20.74
CA ASP A 519 19.21 -16.80 21.18
C ASP A 519 17.70 -16.50 21.18
N LEU A 520 17.32 -15.21 21.35
CA LEU A 520 15.95 -14.72 21.33
C LEU A 520 15.82 -13.50 20.40
N ILE A 521 14.77 -13.47 19.57
CA ILE A 521 14.36 -12.26 18.84
C ILE A 521 13.01 -11.79 19.36
N ILE A 522 12.91 -10.49 19.62
CA ILE A 522 11.64 -9.81 19.82
C ILE A 522 11.35 -8.99 18.56
N ALA A 523 10.32 -9.37 17.84
CA ALA A 523 9.89 -8.69 16.62
C ALA A 523 8.58 -7.95 16.89
N ASP A 524 8.66 -6.62 17.03
CA ASP A 524 7.49 -5.78 17.23
C ASP A 524 6.94 -5.30 15.90
N GLU A 525 5.77 -5.82 15.52
CA GLU A 525 5.07 -5.52 14.28
C GLU A 525 5.98 -5.50 13.02
N PRO A 526 6.78 -6.55 12.75
CA PRO A 526 7.86 -6.52 11.77
C PRO A 526 7.38 -6.42 10.30
N THR A 527 6.07 -6.45 10.07
CA THR A 527 5.43 -6.36 8.77
C THR A 527 4.57 -5.12 8.62
N THR A 528 4.46 -4.26 9.63
CA THR A 528 3.60 -3.07 9.55
C THR A 528 4.13 -2.09 8.51
N ALA A 529 3.24 -1.30 7.92
CA ALA A 529 3.55 -0.33 6.86
C ALA A 529 4.23 -0.90 5.57
N LEU A 530 4.22 -2.22 5.37
CA LEU A 530 4.70 -2.90 4.16
C LEU A 530 3.53 -3.41 3.31
N ASP A 531 3.72 -3.49 1.99
CA ASP A 531 2.74 -4.13 1.12
C ASP A 531 2.72 -5.65 1.32
N VAL A 532 1.57 -6.28 1.06
CA VAL A 532 1.32 -7.71 1.33
C VAL A 532 2.35 -8.64 0.69
N THR A 533 2.93 -8.26 -0.47
CA THR A 533 3.95 -9.10 -1.12
C THR A 533 5.26 -9.04 -0.36
N VAL A 534 5.71 -7.84 0.01
CA VAL A 534 6.92 -7.64 0.80
C VAL A 534 6.76 -8.22 2.21
N GLN A 535 5.58 -8.13 2.82
CA GLN A 535 5.29 -8.76 4.11
C GLN A 535 5.56 -10.27 4.07
N ALA A 536 5.01 -10.98 3.09
CA ALA A 536 5.23 -12.42 2.93
C ALA A 536 6.72 -12.76 2.78
N GLU A 537 7.45 -11.98 1.97
CA GLU A 537 8.90 -12.17 1.81
C GLU A 537 9.68 -11.92 3.11
N VAL A 538 9.26 -10.94 3.92
CA VAL A 538 9.87 -10.65 5.23
C VAL A 538 9.61 -11.78 6.23
N LEU A 539 8.38 -12.31 6.27
CA LEU A 539 8.04 -13.44 7.14
C LEU A 539 8.81 -14.71 6.75
N ASP A 540 9.00 -14.97 5.46
CA ASP A 540 9.83 -16.07 4.98
C ASP A 540 11.30 -15.93 5.41
N VAL A 541 11.83 -14.70 5.42
CA VAL A 541 13.18 -14.42 5.92
C VAL A 541 13.26 -14.72 7.42
N LEU A 542 12.30 -14.26 8.22
CA LEU A 542 12.26 -14.53 9.67
C LEU A 542 12.14 -16.03 9.96
N ARG A 543 11.24 -16.73 9.28
CA ARG A 543 11.09 -18.20 9.38
C ARG A 543 12.40 -18.90 9.06
N GLY A 544 13.02 -18.56 7.93
CA GLY A 544 14.27 -19.20 7.50
C GLY A 544 15.43 -18.95 8.46
N LEU A 545 15.54 -17.74 9.04
CA LEU A 545 16.55 -17.44 10.05
C LEU A 545 16.27 -18.21 11.35
N GLN A 546 15.00 -18.29 11.76
CA GLN A 546 14.58 -18.95 12.98
C GLN A 546 14.89 -20.45 12.93
N GLU A 547 14.58 -21.11 11.81
CA GLU A 547 14.88 -22.52 11.57
C GLU A 547 16.38 -22.78 11.50
N GLU A 548 17.14 -21.94 10.79
CA GLU A 548 18.59 -22.09 10.61
C GLU A 548 19.35 -21.97 11.93
N ARG A 549 18.88 -21.10 12.84
CA ARG A 549 19.59 -20.73 14.06
C ARG A 549 18.99 -21.31 15.33
N HIS A 550 17.85 -21.99 15.23
CA HIS A 550 17.10 -22.53 16.36
C HIS A 550 16.83 -21.51 17.47
N MET A 551 16.63 -20.24 17.10
CA MET A 551 16.37 -19.15 18.04
C MET A 551 14.90 -19.11 18.47
N ALA A 552 14.67 -18.69 19.71
CA ALA A 552 13.33 -18.34 20.19
C ALA A 552 12.87 -17.02 19.56
N MET A 553 11.57 -16.85 19.32
CA MET A 553 11.04 -15.61 18.77
C MET A 553 9.74 -15.21 19.46
N LEU A 554 9.71 -14.00 20.02
CA LEU A 554 8.48 -13.31 20.42
C LEU A 554 8.03 -12.42 19.26
N LEU A 555 6.91 -12.78 18.62
CA LEU A 555 6.31 -12.00 17.55
C LEU A 555 5.15 -11.18 18.10
N VAL A 556 5.34 -9.87 18.25
CA VAL A 556 4.26 -8.96 18.61
C VAL A 556 3.58 -8.48 17.33
N THR A 557 2.26 -8.67 17.24
CA THR A 557 1.49 -8.28 16.05
C THR A 557 0.03 -8.02 16.41
N HIS A 558 -0.71 -7.36 15.53
CA HIS A 558 -2.17 -7.30 15.59
C HIS A 558 -2.83 -8.16 14.51
N ASN A 559 -2.04 -8.82 13.64
CA ASN A 559 -2.53 -9.57 12.50
C ASN A 559 -2.51 -11.08 12.75
N PHE A 560 -3.69 -11.68 12.89
CA PHE A 560 -3.86 -13.12 13.07
C PHE A 560 -3.39 -13.93 11.85
N GLY A 561 -3.51 -13.43 10.62
CA GLY A 561 -3.00 -14.13 9.44
C GLY A 561 -1.48 -14.38 9.53
N VAL A 562 -0.74 -13.44 10.12
CA VAL A 562 0.70 -13.60 10.39
C VAL A 562 0.95 -14.63 11.49
N VAL A 563 0.14 -14.63 12.55
CA VAL A 563 0.23 -15.61 13.64
C VAL A 563 -0.06 -17.03 13.13
N ALA A 564 -1.10 -17.20 12.30
CA ALA A 564 -1.47 -18.47 11.69
C ALA A 564 -0.35 -19.06 10.84
N ASP A 565 0.38 -18.20 10.13
CA ASP A 565 1.46 -18.61 9.23
C ASP A 565 2.76 -18.94 9.99
N LEU A 566 3.16 -18.11 10.96
CA LEU A 566 4.51 -18.16 11.53
C LEU A 566 4.60 -18.73 12.96
N CYS A 567 3.58 -18.58 13.80
CA CYS A 567 3.67 -18.90 15.22
C CYS A 567 3.36 -20.38 15.53
N ASP A 568 3.96 -20.91 16.60
CA ASP A 568 3.63 -22.20 17.18
C ASP A 568 2.61 -22.03 18.33
N ARG A 569 2.78 -21.00 19.16
CA ARG A 569 1.85 -20.58 20.22
C ARG A 569 1.43 -19.13 20.07
N VAL A 570 0.31 -18.76 20.68
CA VAL A 570 -0.15 -17.38 20.77
C VAL A 570 -0.78 -17.06 22.12
N SER A 571 -0.52 -15.85 22.61
CA SER A 571 -1.22 -15.23 23.73
C SER A 571 -1.96 -14.00 23.24
N VAL A 572 -3.27 -13.96 23.48
CA VAL A 572 -4.18 -12.86 23.12
C VAL A 572 -4.27 -11.90 24.29
N MET A 573 -4.01 -10.62 24.04
CA MET A 573 -3.88 -9.57 25.04
C MET A 573 -4.94 -8.48 24.83
N GLN A 574 -5.71 -8.18 25.87
CA GLN A 574 -6.72 -7.13 25.92
C GLN A 574 -6.53 -6.30 27.20
N ALA A 575 -6.58 -4.96 27.09
CA ALA A 575 -6.52 -4.05 28.25
C ALA A 575 -5.41 -4.41 29.26
N GLY A 576 -4.20 -4.67 28.77
CA GLY A 576 -3.03 -4.97 29.59
C GLY A 576 -2.96 -6.39 30.16
N ARG A 577 -3.89 -7.30 29.82
CA ARG A 577 -3.95 -8.69 30.33
C ARG A 577 -3.92 -9.70 29.21
N ILE A 578 -3.34 -10.88 29.45
CA ILE A 578 -3.57 -12.04 28.60
C ILE A 578 -4.95 -12.59 28.95
N VAL A 579 -5.83 -12.70 27.95
CA VAL A 579 -7.19 -13.23 28.12
C VAL A 579 -7.30 -14.69 27.68
N GLU A 580 -6.46 -15.11 26.74
CA GLU A 580 -6.45 -16.47 26.19
C GLU A 580 -5.07 -16.82 25.65
N THR A 581 -4.61 -18.05 25.85
CA THR A 581 -3.26 -18.49 25.45
C THR A 581 -3.25 -19.98 25.10
N GLY A 582 -2.41 -20.36 24.14
CA GLY A 582 -2.37 -21.75 23.67
C GLY A 582 -1.64 -21.96 22.35
N PRO A 583 -1.63 -23.19 21.83
CA PRO A 583 -1.21 -23.47 20.47
C PRO A 583 -2.06 -22.69 19.47
N VAL A 584 -1.42 -22.17 18.43
CA VAL A 584 -2.11 -21.35 17.42
C VAL A 584 -3.33 -22.07 16.83
N ARG A 585 -3.19 -23.35 16.50
CA ARG A 585 -4.29 -24.14 15.92
C ARG A 585 -5.49 -24.27 16.86
N SER A 586 -5.24 -24.47 18.15
CA SER A 586 -6.31 -24.56 19.15
C SER A 586 -7.09 -23.25 19.23
N ILE A 587 -6.39 -22.11 19.33
CA ILE A 587 -7.04 -20.79 19.38
C ILE A 587 -7.83 -20.49 18.10
N PHE A 588 -7.31 -20.82 16.92
CA PHE A 588 -8.01 -20.55 15.66
C PHE A 588 -9.25 -21.42 15.44
N HIS A 589 -9.25 -22.66 15.94
CA HIS A 589 -10.37 -23.59 15.75
C HIS A 589 -11.39 -23.55 16.89
N HIS A 590 -10.94 -23.23 18.10
CA HIS A 590 -11.73 -23.30 19.33
C HIS A 590 -11.40 -22.12 20.24
N ALA A 591 -11.51 -20.89 19.74
CA ALA A 591 -11.44 -19.71 20.60
C ALA A 591 -12.58 -19.75 21.63
N GLU A 592 -12.26 -19.51 22.90
CA GLU A 592 -13.26 -19.53 23.98
C GLU A 592 -13.51 -18.13 24.56
N HIS A 593 -12.53 -17.23 24.51
CA HIS A 593 -12.72 -15.90 25.06
C HIS A 593 -13.50 -15.01 24.06
N PRO A 594 -14.57 -14.31 24.48
CA PRO A 594 -15.39 -13.49 23.57
C PRO A 594 -14.60 -12.45 22.77
N TYR A 595 -13.55 -11.88 23.37
CA TYR A 595 -12.64 -10.98 22.66
C TYR A 595 -11.90 -11.69 21.53
N THR A 596 -11.34 -12.88 21.78
CA THR A 596 -10.63 -13.67 20.77
C THR A 596 -11.56 -14.07 19.65
N GLU A 597 -12.78 -14.53 19.97
CA GLU A 597 -13.82 -14.82 18.97
C GLU A 597 -14.13 -13.58 18.12
N SER A 598 -14.29 -12.40 18.76
CA SER A 598 -14.59 -11.15 18.06
C SER A 598 -13.46 -10.72 17.12
N LEU A 599 -12.20 -10.91 17.54
CA LEU A 599 -11.02 -10.62 16.74
C LEU A 599 -10.90 -11.57 15.55
N LEU A 600 -11.15 -12.87 15.75
CA LEU A 600 -11.16 -13.86 14.68
C LEU A 600 -12.32 -13.60 13.70
N ALA A 601 -13.51 -13.26 14.18
CA ALA A 601 -14.65 -12.92 13.34
C ALA A 601 -14.45 -11.63 12.53
N ALA A 602 -13.59 -10.72 12.99
CA ALA A 602 -13.20 -9.54 12.24
C ALA A 602 -12.23 -9.85 11.08
N ILE A 603 -11.57 -11.02 11.10
CA ILE A 603 -10.81 -11.54 9.97
C ILE A 603 -11.82 -12.05 8.94
N LEU A 604 -11.91 -11.37 7.80
CA LEU A 604 -12.77 -11.78 6.70
C LEU A 604 -12.18 -13.02 6.01
N ASP A 605 -12.36 -14.20 6.62
CA ASP A 605 -12.17 -15.49 5.96
C ASP A 605 -13.53 -15.92 5.36
N GLU A 606 -13.59 -15.92 4.03
CA GLU A 606 -14.62 -16.58 3.19
C GLU A 606 -16.11 -16.37 3.56
N GLY A 607 -16.47 -15.27 4.24
CA GLY A 607 -17.86 -14.88 4.45
C GLY A 607 -18.48 -14.21 3.21
N PRO A 608 -19.80 -14.38 2.94
CA PRO A 608 -20.48 -13.60 1.90
C PRO A 608 -20.29 -12.10 2.16
N ALA A 609 -20.11 -11.32 1.09
CA ALA A 609 -19.94 -9.88 1.17
C ALA A 609 -21.01 -9.27 2.09
N ARG A 610 -20.59 -8.41 3.04
CA ARG A 610 -21.50 -7.73 3.96
C ARG A 610 -22.64 -7.08 3.15
N PRO A 611 -23.91 -7.35 3.49
CA PRO A 611 -25.01 -6.64 2.86
C PRO A 611 -24.88 -5.14 3.17
N PRO A 612 -25.41 -4.26 2.29
CA PRO A 612 -25.35 -2.83 2.50
C PRO A 612 -25.93 -2.46 3.88
N LEU A 613 -25.23 -1.59 4.60
CA LEU A 613 -25.67 -1.02 5.88
C LEU A 613 -26.96 -0.24 5.65
N GLY A 614 -28.09 -0.90 5.90
CA GLY A 614 -29.40 -0.30 5.70
C GLY A 614 -30.53 -1.29 5.44
N LEU A 615 -30.64 -2.36 6.22
CA LEU A 615 -31.92 -3.02 6.48
C LEU A 615 -31.87 -3.62 7.88
N SER A 616 -32.40 -2.88 8.85
CA SER A 616 -32.86 -3.47 10.10
C SER A 616 -33.97 -4.47 9.77
N THR A 617 -33.66 -5.76 9.75
CA THR A 617 -34.70 -6.80 9.85
C THR A 617 -35.19 -6.82 11.29
N GLU A 618 -36.26 -6.08 11.54
CA GLU A 618 -37.21 -6.44 12.59
C GLU A 618 -37.63 -7.91 12.38
N GLY A 619 -37.60 -8.70 13.45
CA GLY A 619 -38.36 -9.94 13.55
C GLY A 619 -37.61 -11.23 13.24
N ALA A 620 -36.82 -11.71 14.21
CA ALA A 620 -36.60 -13.14 14.41
C ALA A 620 -36.53 -13.46 15.91
N LEU A 621 -37.66 -13.26 16.59
CA LEU A 621 -38.00 -13.97 17.83
C LEU A 621 -39.04 -15.03 17.45
N ARG A 622 -38.61 -16.29 17.35
CA ARG A 622 -39.32 -17.49 17.81
C ARG A 622 -38.47 -18.74 17.60
#